data_AF-A0A368JGG9-F1
#
_entry.id   AF-A0A368JGG9-F1
#
_cell.length_a   1.000
_cell.length_b   1.000
_cell.length_c   1.000
_cell.angle_alpha   90.00
_cell.angle_beta   90.00
_cell.angle_gamma   90.00
#
_symmetry.space_group_name_H-M   'P 1'
#
loop_
_entity.id
_entity.type
_entity.pdbx_description
1 polymer ?
#
loop_
_entity_poly.entity_id
_entity_poly.type
_entity_poly.pdbx_seq_one_letter_code
_entity_poly.pdbx_strand_id
1 'polypeptide(L)'
;MNWGKAIVLVYILFAGFIGTLVYLMCRQRVDLVRDDYYQTEIAFQQQIDRVARTAKLAESPTIHFDASRQVVELTRSEAGSTSGKLTFYRPSDRRQDRSVALQPGQTTVSTAKLASGFWRVQLNWLENGQEYYSEQTVTIP
;
A
#
# COMPACT_ATOMS: atom_id res chain seq x y z
N MET A 1 44.94 -41.19 35.95
CA MET A 1 44.06 -40.02 35.73
C MET A 1 44.97 -38.85 35.38
N ASN A 2 45.04 -38.45 34.12
CA ASN A 2 46.00 -37.43 33.68
C ASN A 2 45.29 -36.09 33.64
N TRP A 3 45.41 -35.32 34.71
CA TRP A 3 44.73 -34.04 34.92
C TRP A 3 44.92 -33.06 33.75
N GLY A 4 46.11 -33.02 33.14
CA GLY A 4 46.36 -32.23 31.93
C GLY A 4 45.53 -32.67 30.70
N LYS A 5 45.27 -33.97 30.54
CA LYS A 5 44.42 -34.49 29.44
C LYS A 5 42.96 -34.07 29.63
N ALA A 6 42.49 -33.98 30.87
CA ALA A 6 41.13 -33.54 31.17
C ALA A 6 40.93 -32.06 30.78
N ILE A 7 41.90 -31.20 31.09
CA ILE A 7 41.86 -29.77 30.72
C ILE A 7 41.84 -29.61 29.19
N VAL A 8 42.72 -30.32 28.48
CA VAL A 8 42.77 -30.28 27.01
C VAL A 8 41.44 -30.73 26.40
N LEU A 9 40.82 -31.78 26.94
CA LEU A 9 39.53 -32.28 26.47
C LEU A 9 38.41 -31.27 26.66
N VAL A 10 38.37 -30.57 27.80
CA VAL A 10 37.39 -29.50 28.06
C VAL A 10 37.54 -28.36 27.06
N TYR A 11 38.77 -27.93 26.75
CA TYR A 11 39.00 -26.87 25.76
C TYR A 11 38.56 -27.25 24.36
N ILE A 12 38.85 -28.48 23.92
CA ILE A 12 38.41 -28.97 22.62
C ILE A 12 36.88 -29.01 22.54
N LEU A 13 36.22 -29.51 23.59
CA LEU A 13 34.77 -29.61 23.64
C LEU A 13 34.12 -28.22 23.67
N PHE A 14 34.70 -27.27 24.41
CA PHE A 14 34.22 -25.89 24.44
C PHE A 14 34.39 -25.19 23.09
N ALA A 15 35.54 -25.33 22.44
CA ALA A 15 35.77 -24.78 21.11
C ALA A 15 34.80 -25.36 20.07
N GLY A 16 34.54 -26.67 20.12
CA GLY A 16 33.54 -27.32 19.28
C GLY A 16 32.11 -26.83 19.54
N PHE A 17 31.75 -26.63 20.81
CA PHE A 17 30.45 -26.08 21.21
C PHE A 17 30.25 -24.65 20.67
N ILE A 18 31.22 -23.76 20.87
CA ILE A 18 31.16 -22.38 20.35
C ILE A 18 31.11 -22.38 18.82
N GLY A 19 31.93 -23.20 18.15
CA GLY A 19 31.91 -23.32 16.69
C GLY A 19 30.55 -23.80 16.15
N THR A 20 29.89 -24.72 16.87
CA THR A 20 28.55 -25.21 16.50
C THR A 20 27.50 -24.11 16.65
N LEU A 21 27.56 -23.31 17.72
CA LEU A 21 26.66 -22.17 17.91
C LEU A 21 26.82 -21.13 16.80
N VAL A 22 28.06 -20.78 16.45
CA VAL A 22 28.35 -19.83 15.37
C VAL A 22 27.81 -20.35 14.04
N TYR A 23 28.06 -21.62 13.72
CA TYR A 23 27.55 -22.25 12.49
C TYR A 23 26.01 -22.24 12.44
N LEU A 24 25.35 -22.50 13.56
CA LEU A 24 23.89 -22.50 13.64
C LEU A 24 23.31 -21.08 13.46
N MET A 25 23.94 -20.07 14.08
CA MET A 25 23.54 -18.66 13.93
C MET A 25 23.74 -18.16 12.51
N CYS A 26 24.85 -18.50 11.85
CA CYS A 26 25.08 -18.12 10.45
C CYS A 26 24.12 -18.80 9.46
N ARG A 27 23.53 -19.96 9.80
CA ARG A 27 22.51 -20.63 8.98
C ARG A 27 21.10 -20.12 9.23
N GLN A 28 20.86 -19.46 10.36
CA GLN A 28 19.62 -18.73 10.56
C GLN A 28 19.65 -17.50 9.65
N ARG A 29 18.81 -17.51 8.62
CA ARG A 29 18.46 -16.29 7.89
C ARG A 29 17.73 -15.40 8.88
N VAL A 30 18.46 -14.48 9.50
CA VAL A 30 17.84 -13.32 10.10
C VAL A 30 17.48 -12.45 8.91
N ASP A 31 16.25 -12.61 8.42
CA ASP A 31 15.65 -11.59 7.57
C ASP A 31 15.62 -10.33 8.44
N LEU A 32 16.64 -9.48 8.29
CA LEU A 32 16.57 -8.09 8.69
C LEU A 32 15.48 -7.49 7.79
N VAL A 33 14.22 -7.71 8.17
CA VAL A 33 13.17 -6.76 7.84
C VAL A 33 13.68 -5.45 8.43
N ARG A 34 14.12 -4.52 7.58
CA ARG A 34 14.01 -3.06 7.75
C ARG A 34 14.89 -2.24 6.80
N ASP A 35 14.83 -2.51 5.51
CA ASP A 35 15.04 -1.42 4.54
C ASP A 35 13.74 -0.58 4.35
N ASP A 36 12.58 -1.12 4.76
CA ASP A 36 11.26 -0.57 4.43
C ASP A 36 10.66 0.37 5.52
N TYR A 37 11.34 0.56 6.66
CA TYR A 37 10.80 1.39 7.75
C TYR A 37 10.75 2.88 7.39
N TYR A 38 11.77 3.39 6.67
CA TYR A 38 11.79 4.78 6.20
C TYR A 38 10.88 5.02 4.99
N GLN A 39 10.75 4.03 4.11
CA GLN A 39 9.89 4.13 2.93
C GLN A 39 8.42 4.25 3.33
N THR A 40 8.04 3.52 4.37
CA THR A 40 6.68 3.57 4.93
C THR A 40 6.36 4.98 5.45
N GLU A 41 7.25 5.62 6.20
CA GLU A 41 7.02 6.94 6.81
C GLU A 41 6.94 8.07 5.77
N ILE A 42 7.81 8.05 4.75
CA ILE A 42 7.75 9.02 3.63
C ILE A 42 6.46 8.84 2.82
N ALA A 43 6.05 7.59 2.55
CA ALA A 43 4.80 7.32 1.84
C ALA A 43 3.58 7.82 2.63
N PHE A 44 3.61 7.71 3.97
CA PHE A 44 2.57 8.26 4.83
C PHE A 44 2.52 9.80 4.78
N GLN A 45 3.66 10.49 4.85
CA GLN A 45 3.68 11.95 4.76
C GLN A 45 3.14 12.44 3.41
N GLN A 46 3.54 11.81 2.30
CA GLN A 46 3.01 12.11 0.98
C GLN A 46 1.48 11.93 0.91
N GLN A 47 0.96 10.88 1.54
CA GLN A 47 -0.48 10.65 1.61
C GLN A 47 -1.20 11.76 2.40
N ILE A 48 -0.66 12.17 3.55
CA ILE A 48 -1.19 13.27 4.34
C ILE A 48 -1.21 14.57 3.52
N ASP A 49 -0.12 14.86 2.81
CA ASP A 49 0.00 16.07 1.99
C ASP A 49 -0.99 16.06 0.81
N ARG A 50 -1.23 14.91 0.16
CA ARG A 50 -2.26 14.76 -0.89
C ARG A 50 -3.67 15.00 -0.36
N VAL A 51 -4.01 14.42 0.80
CA VAL A 51 -5.32 14.61 1.44
C VAL A 51 -5.50 16.06 1.87
N ALA A 52 -4.49 16.66 2.51
CA ALA A 52 -4.54 18.05 2.98
C ALA A 52 -4.65 19.04 1.81
N ARG A 53 -3.97 18.79 0.68
CA ARG A 53 -4.12 19.58 -0.55
C ARG A 53 -5.54 19.47 -1.10
N THR A 54 -6.09 18.26 -1.14
CA THR A 54 -7.46 18.01 -1.61
C THR A 54 -8.50 18.73 -0.74
N ALA A 55 -8.32 18.72 0.58
CA ALA A 55 -9.21 19.43 1.50
C ALA A 55 -9.15 20.96 1.38
N LYS A 56 -8.07 21.50 0.79
CA LYS A 56 -7.89 22.94 0.55
C LYS A 56 -8.42 23.40 -0.81
N LEU A 57 -8.87 22.47 -1.68
CA LEU A 57 -9.49 22.85 -2.94
C LEU A 57 -10.84 23.55 -2.70
N ALA A 58 -11.05 24.66 -3.39
CA ALA A 58 -12.33 25.37 -3.36
C ALA A 58 -13.47 24.49 -3.90
N GLU A 59 -13.16 23.62 -4.87
CA GLU A 59 -14.08 22.61 -5.42
C GLU A 59 -13.57 21.22 -5.08
N SER A 60 -14.13 20.61 -4.03
CA SER A 60 -13.80 19.24 -3.66
C SER A 60 -14.36 18.25 -4.68
N PRO A 61 -13.55 17.30 -5.17
CA PRO A 61 -14.05 16.31 -6.10
C PRO A 61 -15.02 15.36 -5.40
N THR A 62 -16.17 15.14 -6.03
CA THR A 62 -17.23 14.29 -5.50
C THR A 62 -17.27 12.97 -6.28
N ILE A 63 -17.33 11.86 -5.56
CA ILE A 63 -17.47 10.52 -6.12
C ILE A 63 -18.89 10.04 -5.82
N HIS A 64 -19.75 10.03 -6.82
CA HIS A 64 -21.12 9.56 -6.68
C HIS A 64 -21.29 8.18 -7.31
N PHE A 65 -22.02 7.28 -6.65
CA PHE A 65 -22.35 5.98 -7.23
C PHE A 65 -23.80 5.96 -7.67
N ASP A 66 -24.01 5.72 -8.96
CA ASP A 66 -25.33 5.50 -9.53
C ASP A 66 -25.60 3.98 -9.64
N ALA A 67 -26.42 3.48 -8.72
CA ALA A 67 -26.82 2.08 -8.68
C ALA A 67 -27.67 1.66 -9.89
N SER A 68 -28.44 2.58 -10.47
CA SER A 68 -29.34 2.29 -11.59
C SER A 68 -28.58 2.05 -12.90
N ARG A 69 -27.49 2.80 -13.08
CA ARG A 69 -26.62 2.72 -14.27
C ARG A 69 -25.38 1.87 -14.03
N GLN A 70 -25.15 1.41 -12.80
CA GLN A 70 -23.92 0.75 -12.36
C GLN A 70 -22.67 1.53 -12.78
N VAL A 71 -22.65 2.83 -12.48
CA VAL A 71 -21.49 3.70 -12.76
C VAL A 71 -21.08 4.49 -11.53
N VAL A 72 -19.79 4.81 -11.45
CA VAL A 72 -19.29 5.87 -10.59
C VAL A 72 -19.14 7.13 -11.43
N GLU A 73 -19.79 8.19 -10.96
CA GLU A 73 -19.71 9.54 -11.49
C GLU A 73 -18.72 10.35 -10.67
N LEU A 74 -17.85 11.07 -11.38
CA LEU A 74 -16.77 11.87 -10.84
C LEU A 74 -17.02 13.32 -11.23
N THR A 75 -17.26 14.16 -10.24
CA THR A 75 -17.27 15.61 -10.42
C THR A 75 -15.93 16.14 -9.97
N ARG A 76 -15.13 16.69 -10.89
CA ARG A 76 -13.86 17.36 -10.61
C ARG A 76 -13.83 18.71 -11.32
N SER A 77 -13.09 19.67 -10.77
CA SER A 77 -12.82 20.92 -11.49
C SER A 77 -12.06 20.59 -12.78
N GLU A 78 -12.58 21.02 -13.92
CA GLU A 78 -11.98 20.71 -15.24
C GLU A 78 -10.65 21.43 -15.48
N ALA A 79 -10.33 22.45 -14.67
CA ALA A 79 -9.20 23.33 -14.88
C ALA A 79 -7.85 22.66 -14.55
N GLY A 80 -7.27 21.94 -15.52
CA GLY A 80 -5.85 21.53 -15.49
C GLY A 80 -5.55 20.09 -15.05
N SER A 81 -6.57 19.24 -14.97
CA SER A 81 -6.39 17.80 -14.68
C SER A 81 -5.79 17.05 -15.87
N THR A 82 -4.49 16.77 -15.82
CA THR A 82 -3.75 16.10 -16.91
C THR A 82 -3.95 14.58 -16.92
N SER A 83 -4.05 13.96 -15.74
CA SER A 83 -4.20 12.51 -15.61
C SER A 83 -4.74 12.12 -14.23
N GLY A 84 -5.54 11.06 -14.19
CA GLY A 84 -6.05 10.50 -12.94
C GLY A 84 -6.05 8.98 -12.95
N LYS A 85 -6.14 8.38 -11.78
CA LYS A 85 -6.29 6.95 -11.56
C LYS A 85 -7.39 6.74 -10.52
N LEU A 86 -8.42 6.01 -10.93
CA LEU A 86 -9.48 5.54 -10.05
C LEU A 86 -9.18 4.10 -9.65
N THR A 87 -9.09 3.83 -8.36
CA THR A 87 -8.87 2.48 -7.82
C THR A 87 -10.10 2.05 -7.04
N PHE A 88 -10.70 0.94 -7.43
CA PHE A 88 -11.74 0.22 -6.70
C PHE A 88 -11.04 -0.81 -5.82
N TYR A 89 -10.96 -0.50 -4.53
CA TYR A 89 -10.37 -1.37 -3.51
C TYR A 89 -11.47 -2.17 -2.81
N ARG A 90 -11.32 -3.49 -2.75
CA ARG A 90 -12.23 -4.39 -2.03
C ARG A 90 -11.57 -4.87 -0.73
N PRO A 91 -12.00 -4.37 0.44
CA PRO A 91 -11.38 -4.76 1.70
C PRO A 91 -11.45 -6.26 2.00
N SER A 92 -12.46 -6.95 1.48
CA SER A 92 -12.64 -8.40 1.69
C SER A 92 -11.75 -9.26 0.78
N ASP A 93 -11.34 -8.76 -0.39
CA ASP A 93 -10.50 -9.52 -1.32
C ASP A 93 -9.73 -8.61 -2.29
N ARG A 94 -8.45 -8.39 -1.98
CA ARG A 94 -7.54 -7.55 -2.78
C ARG A 94 -7.32 -8.07 -4.20
N ARG A 95 -7.58 -9.36 -4.48
CA ARG A 95 -7.42 -9.92 -5.84
C ARG A 95 -8.45 -9.38 -6.83
N GLN A 96 -9.53 -8.80 -6.30
CA GLN A 96 -10.61 -8.20 -7.08
C GLN A 96 -10.44 -6.70 -7.29
N ASP A 97 -9.36 -6.11 -6.75
CA ASP A 97 -9.07 -4.69 -6.91
C ASP A 97 -8.94 -4.34 -8.40
N ARG A 98 -9.58 -3.25 -8.81
CA ARG A 98 -9.54 -2.76 -10.19
C ARG A 98 -9.04 -1.32 -10.23
N SER A 99 -8.13 -1.04 -11.14
CA SER A 99 -7.66 0.31 -11.40
C SER A 99 -8.02 0.73 -12.81
N VAL A 100 -8.55 1.95 -12.95
CA VAL A 100 -8.89 2.57 -14.23
C VAL A 100 -8.12 3.88 -14.34
N ALA A 101 -7.34 4.02 -15.39
CA ALA A 101 -6.73 5.30 -15.73
C ALA A 101 -7.81 6.24 -16.27
N LEU A 102 -7.97 7.40 -15.65
CA LEU A 102 -8.92 8.42 -16.07
C LEU A 102 -8.27 9.29 -17.15
N GLN A 103 -8.93 9.38 -18.30
CA GLN A 103 -8.56 10.35 -19.33
C GLN A 103 -8.97 11.77 -18.92
N PRO A 104 -8.36 12.83 -19.49
CA PRO A 104 -8.85 14.20 -19.36
C PRO A 104 -10.33 14.29 -19.74
N GLY A 105 -11.16 14.96 -18.94
CA GLY A 105 -12.61 15.05 -19.16
C GLY A 105 -13.43 13.77 -18.89
N GLN A 106 -12.81 12.64 -18.53
CA GLN A 106 -13.55 11.45 -18.16
C GLN A 106 -14.21 11.61 -16.78
N THR A 107 -15.54 11.57 -16.74
CA THR A 107 -16.36 11.76 -15.54
C THR A 107 -17.13 10.52 -15.13
N THR A 108 -17.10 9.44 -15.91
CA THR A 108 -17.90 8.23 -15.64
C THR A 108 -17.07 6.97 -15.81
N VAL A 109 -17.16 6.06 -14.84
CA VAL A 109 -16.51 4.74 -14.88
C VAL A 109 -17.53 3.65 -14.58
N SER A 110 -17.61 2.65 -15.46
CA SER A 110 -18.52 1.52 -15.27
C SER A 110 -18.08 0.60 -14.13
N THR A 111 -19.03 0.24 -13.29
CA THR A 111 -18.88 -0.72 -12.18
C THR A 111 -19.53 -2.07 -12.47
N ALA A 112 -20.11 -2.28 -13.65
CA ALA A 112 -20.84 -3.50 -14.02
C ALA A 112 -20.00 -4.80 -13.93
N LYS A 113 -18.66 -4.68 -13.95
CA LYS A 113 -17.74 -5.82 -13.80
C LYS A 113 -17.29 -6.07 -12.36
N LEU A 114 -17.71 -5.24 -11.41
CA LEU A 114 -17.38 -5.39 -9.99
C LEU A 114 -18.40 -6.30 -9.32
N ALA A 115 -17.92 -7.12 -8.39
CA ALA A 115 -18.80 -7.94 -7.56
C ALA A 115 -19.62 -7.05 -6.60
N SER A 116 -20.80 -7.51 -6.21
CA SER A 116 -21.59 -6.85 -5.17
C SER A 116 -20.86 -6.81 -3.82
N GLY A 117 -21.23 -5.84 -3.00
CA GLY A 117 -20.70 -5.64 -1.65
C GLY A 117 -19.99 -4.29 -1.45
N PHE A 118 -19.17 -4.23 -0.41
CA PHE A 118 -18.51 -3.01 0.03
C PHE A 118 -17.20 -2.76 -0.74
N TRP A 119 -17.06 -1.53 -1.24
CA TRP A 119 -15.90 -1.05 -1.98
C TRP A 119 -15.44 0.29 -1.43
N ARG A 120 -14.13 0.53 -1.49
CA ARG A 120 -13.52 1.84 -1.30
C ARG A 120 -13.03 2.33 -2.65
N VAL A 121 -13.61 3.43 -3.11
CA VAL A 121 -13.23 4.08 -4.36
C VAL A 121 -12.20 5.16 -4.03
N GLN A 122 -10.98 4.99 -4.54
CA GLN A 122 -9.87 5.91 -4.31
C GLN A 122 -9.56 6.64 -5.61
N LEU A 123 -9.67 7.96 -5.59
CA LEU A 123 -9.33 8.83 -6.70
C LEU A 123 -7.96 9.46 -6.43
N ASN A 124 -7.00 9.18 -7.30
CA ASN A 124 -5.71 9.86 -7.35
C ASN A 124 -5.64 10.66 -8.63
N TRP A 125 -5.25 11.93 -8.60
CA TRP A 125 -5.05 12.71 -9.82
C TRP A 125 -3.93 13.71 -9.66
N LEU A 126 -3.43 14.18 -10.80
CA LEU A 126 -2.34 15.12 -10.88
C LEU A 126 -2.83 16.38 -11.60
N GLU A 127 -2.66 17.51 -10.93
CA GLU A 127 -3.14 18.81 -11.37
C GLU A 127 -2.05 19.85 -11.07
N ASN A 128 -1.62 20.60 -12.09
CA ASN A 128 -0.56 21.62 -11.98
C ASN A 128 0.74 21.11 -11.31
N GLY A 129 1.12 19.86 -11.57
CA GLY A 129 2.33 19.25 -10.98
C GLY A 129 2.18 18.77 -9.53
N GLN A 130 0.98 18.89 -8.95
CA GLN A 130 0.67 18.46 -7.59
C GLN A 130 -0.26 17.25 -7.61
N GLU A 131 -0.03 16.31 -6.70
CA GLU A 131 -0.84 15.11 -6.57
C GLU A 131 -1.93 15.30 -5.52
N TYR A 132 -3.10 14.75 -5.81
CA TYR A 132 -4.28 14.85 -4.95
C TYR A 132 -4.88 13.47 -4.74
N TYR A 133 -5.59 13.32 -3.62
CA TYR A 133 -6.20 12.06 -3.20
C TYR A 133 -7.56 12.31 -2.56
N SER A 134 -8.57 11.59 -3.04
CA SER A 134 -9.90 11.53 -2.44
C SER A 134 -10.32 10.07 -2.31
N GLU A 135 -11.04 9.74 -1.25
CA GLU A 135 -11.61 8.40 -1.08
C GLU A 135 -13.07 8.47 -0.65
N GLN A 136 -13.85 7.53 -1.16
CA GLN A 136 -15.26 7.39 -0.80
C GLN A 136 -15.63 5.92 -0.72
N THR A 137 -16.48 5.58 0.24
CA THR A 137 -17.00 4.22 0.42
C THR A 137 -18.32 4.07 -0.33
N VAL A 138 -18.46 2.96 -1.04
CA VAL A 138 -19.63 2.66 -1.87
C VAL A 138 -20.03 1.21 -1.63
N THR A 139 -21.33 0.94 -1.57
CA THR A 139 -21.86 -0.42 -1.52
C THR A 139 -22.58 -0.70 -2.84
N ILE A 140 -22.08 -1.67 -3.59
CA ILE A 140 -22.70 -2.15 -4.83
C ILE A 140 -23.72 -3.21 -4.44
N PRO A 141 -25.01 -3.06 -4.83
CA PRO A 141 -26.05 -4.03 -4.53
C PRO A 141 -25.84 -5.38 -5.21
#